data_AF-A0A662HCU5-F1
#
_entry.id   AF-A0A662HCU5-F1
#
_cell.length_a   1.000
_cell.length_b   1.000
_cell.length_c   1.000
_cell.angle_alpha   90.00
_cell.angle_beta   90.00
_cell.angle_gamma   90.00
#
_symmetry.space_group_name_H-M   'P 1'
#
loop_
_entity.id
_entity.type
_entity.pdbx_description
1 polymer ?
#
loop_
_entity_poly.entity_id
_entity_poly.type
_entity_poly.pdbx_seq_one_letter_code
_entity_poly.pdbx_strand_id
1 'polypeptide(L)'
;MIRAKIDEKLERKFRELAMRKFGYGKGALTRAIEEAILRWVSTTESEELTFEGDPIKAIEGILSDIDMSSVDLQHEIKRLWTSKAVKKCT
;
A
#
# COMPACT_ATOMS: atom_id res chain seq x y z
N MET A 1 11.03 20.95 -11.66
CA MET A 1 10.84 20.30 -12.98
C MET A 1 12.04 19.40 -13.25
N ILE A 2 11.84 18.10 -13.16
CA ILE A 2 12.87 17.10 -13.44
C ILE A 2 12.88 16.86 -14.97
N ARG A 3 14.07 16.83 -15.58
CA ARG A 3 14.24 16.47 -16.99
C ARG A 3 15.12 15.22 -17.06
N ALA A 4 14.66 14.21 -17.78
CA ALA A 4 15.39 12.97 -17.99
C ALA A 4 15.29 12.57 -19.47
N LYS A 5 16.36 11.97 -19.99
CA LYS A 5 16.33 11.28 -21.28
C LYS A 5 16.03 9.81 -21.02
N ILE A 6 15.03 9.29 -21.71
CA ILE A 6 14.59 7.89 -21.59
C ILE A 6 14.74 7.24 -22.96
N ASP A 7 15.09 5.96 -22.99
CA ASP A 7 15.11 5.18 -24.22
C ASP A 7 13.71 5.18 -24.89
N GLU A 8 13.69 5.29 -26.21
CA GLU A 8 12.47 5.43 -27.00
C GLU A 8 11.52 4.23 -26.84
N LYS A 9 12.08 3.01 -26.76
CA LYS A 9 11.25 1.80 -26.60
C LYS A 9 10.58 1.79 -25.24
N LEU A 10 11.31 2.22 -24.21
CA LEU A 10 10.78 2.32 -22.84
C LEU A 10 9.71 3.41 -22.74
N GLU A 11 9.95 4.58 -23.34
CA GLU A 11 8.97 5.67 -23.37
C GLU A 11 7.67 5.24 -24.05
N ARG A 12 7.76 4.58 -25.22
CA ARG A 12 6.58 4.10 -25.95
C ARG A 12 5.77 3.12 -25.11
N LYS A 13 6.43 2.14 -24.48
CA LYS A 13 5.77 1.16 -23.60
C LYS A 13 5.12 1.84 -22.39
N PHE A 14 5.79 2.83 -21.80
CA PHE A 14 5.25 3.57 -20.67
C PHE A 14 3.99 4.34 -21.06
N ARG A 15 3.99 5.02 -22.22
CA ARG A 15 2.83 5.75 -22.73
C ARG A 15 1.65 4.81 -22.98
N GLU A 16 1.87 3.67 -23.62
CA GLU A 16 0.83 2.67 -23.87
C GLU A 16 0.19 2.19 -22.56
N LEU A 17 1.01 1.83 -21.56
CA LEU A 17 0.53 1.39 -20.25
C LEU A 17 -0.21 2.49 -19.48
N ALA A 18 0.29 3.72 -19.53
CA ALA A 18 -0.35 4.87 -18.92
C ALA A 18 -1.75 5.11 -19.51
N MET A 19 -1.87 5.08 -20.83
CA MET A 19 -3.16 5.24 -21.51
C MET A 19 -4.11 4.08 -21.23
N ARG A 20 -3.59 2.83 -21.18
CA ARG A 20 -4.39 1.66 -20.82
C ARG A 20 -4.94 1.73 -19.41
N LYS A 21 -4.17 2.29 -18.46
CA LYS A 21 -4.55 2.37 -17.05
C LYS A 21 -5.46 3.56 -16.73
N PHE A 22 -5.15 4.74 -17.28
CA PHE A 22 -5.80 6.00 -16.91
C PHE A 22 -6.72 6.58 -18.00
N GLY A 23 -6.79 5.92 -19.16
CA GLY A 23 -7.53 6.36 -20.34
C GLY A 23 -6.76 7.38 -21.19
N TYR A 24 -7.31 7.68 -22.36
CA TYR A 24 -6.72 8.56 -23.38
C TYR A 24 -7.00 10.06 -23.13
N GLY A 25 -7.06 10.47 -21.86
CA GLY A 25 -7.38 11.85 -21.45
C GLY A 25 -6.15 12.71 -21.14
N LYS A 26 -6.35 14.03 -21.06
CA LYS A 26 -5.32 14.95 -20.53
C LYS A 26 -4.93 14.53 -19.11
N GLY A 27 -3.62 14.45 -18.85
CA GLY A 27 -3.07 14.14 -17.53
C GLY A 27 -2.88 12.65 -17.21
N ALA A 28 -3.19 11.73 -18.13
CA ALA A 28 -2.90 10.30 -17.93
C ALA A 28 -1.40 10.04 -17.73
N LEU A 29 -0.55 10.69 -18.54
CA LEU A 29 0.91 10.55 -18.44
C LEU A 29 1.47 11.17 -17.15
N THR A 30 0.97 12.35 -16.76
CA THR A 30 1.39 13.00 -15.52
C THR A 30 1.10 12.11 -14.32
N ARG A 31 -0.12 11.56 -14.23
CA ARG A 31 -0.51 10.62 -13.16
C ARG A 31 0.34 9.35 -13.15
N ALA A 32 0.63 8.80 -14.33
CA ALA A 32 1.50 7.63 -14.43
C ALA A 32 2.93 7.93 -13.96
N ILE A 33 3.46 9.12 -14.27
CA ILE A 33 4.79 9.56 -13.81
C ILE A 33 4.80 9.74 -12.30
N GLU A 34 3.80 10.42 -11.73
CA GLU A 34 3.68 10.61 -10.29
C GLU A 34 3.60 9.27 -9.56
N GLU A 35 2.78 8.34 -10.04
CA GLU A 35 2.67 7.00 -9.45
C GLU A 35 3.99 6.22 -9.57
N ALA A 36 4.69 6.32 -10.71
CA ALA A 36 5.97 5.65 -10.90
C ALA A 36 7.05 6.19 -9.95
N ILE A 37 7.12 7.52 -9.78
CA ILE A 37 8.05 8.17 -8.86
C ILE A 37 7.71 7.79 -7.41
N LEU A 38 6.44 7.89 -7.02
CA LEU A 38 5.99 7.50 -5.68
C LEU A 38 6.37 6.05 -5.38
N ARG A 39 6.10 5.13 -6.32
CA ARG A 39 6.43 3.72 -6.14
C ARG A 39 7.93 3.47 -6.06
N TRP A 40 8.73 4.19 -6.85
CA TRP A 40 10.19 4.10 -6.77
C TRP A 40 10.70 4.61 -5.42
N VAL A 41 10.23 5.78 -4.95
CA VAL A 41 10.58 6.33 -3.63
C VAL A 41 10.20 5.34 -2.52
N SER A 42 8.94 4.89 -2.48
CA SER A 42 8.50 3.95 -1.45
C SER A 42 9.26 2.63 -1.47
N THR A 43 9.59 2.09 -2.66
CA THR A 43 10.37 0.85 -2.74
C THR A 43 11.81 1.08 -2.25
N THR A 44 12.41 2.21 -2.59
CA THR A 44 13.78 2.55 -2.19
C THR A 44 13.88 2.86 -0.69
N GLU A 45 12.91 3.58 -0.13
CA GLU A 45 12.79 3.81 1.32
C GLU A 45 12.45 2.52 2.08
N SER A 46 11.68 1.61 1.47
CA SER A 46 11.36 0.31 2.09
C SER A 46 12.51 -0.69 2.00
N GLU A 47 13.39 -0.59 0.99
CA GLU A 47 14.65 -1.35 0.95
C GLU A 47 15.57 -1.00 2.12
N GLU A 48 15.46 0.20 2.70
CA GLU A 48 16.13 0.56 3.97
C GLU A 48 15.40 0.02 5.21
N LEU A 49 14.14 -0.40 5.10
CA LEU A 49 13.31 -0.93 6.17
C LEU A 49 13.04 -2.43 5.98
N THR A 50 14.09 -3.23 5.77
CA THR A 50 13.96 -4.67 5.98
C THR A 50 13.81 -4.93 7.47
N PHE A 51 12.63 -5.36 7.89
CA PHE A 51 12.44 -5.84 9.26
C PHE A 51 13.29 -7.11 9.46
N GLU A 52 14.42 -6.99 10.15
CA GLU A 52 15.38 -8.09 10.37
C GLU A 52 14.92 -9.10 11.45
N GLY A 53 13.71 -8.94 12.00
CA GLY A 53 13.16 -9.81 13.03
C GLY A 53 12.18 -10.85 12.49
N ASP A 54 11.82 -11.81 13.34
CA ASP A 54 10.67 -12.69 13.11
C ASP A 54 9.38 -11.88 13.32
N PRO A 55 8.57 -11.64 12.27
CA PRO A 55 7.36 -10.84 12.38
C PRO A 55 6.36 -11.42 13.38
N ILE A 56 6.34 -12.75 13.54
CA ILE A 56 5.42 -13.43 14.46
C ILE A 56 5.84 -13.13 15.89
N LYS A 57 7.14 -13.26 16.21
CA LYS A 57 7.66 -12.94 17.55
C LYS A 57 7.53 -11.46 17.90
N ALA A 58 7.64 -10.58 16.91
CA ALA A 58 7.43 -9.15 17.12
C ALA A 58 5.99 -8.86 17.56
N ILE A 59 5.02 -9.47 16.88
CA ILE A 59 3.60 -9.37 17.25
C ILE A 59 3.35 -10.02 18.62
N GLU A 60 3.91 -11.20 18.88
CA GLU A 60 3.79 -11.88 20.17
C GLU A 60 4.34 -11.03 21.33
N GLY A 61 5.48 -10.37 21.15
CA GLY A 61 6.05 -9.45 22.14
C GLY A 61 5.20 -8.20 22.35
N ILE A 62 4.59 -7.64 21.30
CA ILE A 62 3.66 -6.50 21.44
C ILE A 62 2.41 -6.90 22.24
N LEU A 63 1.97 -8.15 22.09
CA LEU A 63 0.78 -8.69 22.74
C LEU A 63 1.07 -9.35 24.10
N SER A 64 2.32 -9.37 24.57
CA SER A 64 2.71 -10.14 25.76
C SER A 64 2.02 -9.69 27.04
N ASP A 65 1.66 -8.41 27.13
CA ASP A 65 1.02 -7.82 28.31
C ASP A 65 -0.51 -7.90 28.25
N ILE A 66 -1.07 -8.42 27.16
CA ILE A 66 -2.52 -8.56 26.98
C ILE A 66 -2.92 -9.96 27.41
N ASP A 67 -3.61 -10.04 28.55
CA ASP A 67 -4.21 -11.28 29.07
C ASP A 67 -5.49 -11.65 28.31
N MET A 68 -5.36 -11.88 27.00
CA MET A 68 -6.43 -12.34 26.12
C MET A 68 -5.88 -13.39 25.17
N SER A 69 -6.61 -14.49 24.99
CA SER A 69 -6.24 -15.47 23.97
C SER A 69 -6.48 -14.93 22.57
N SER A 70 -5.84 -15.55 21.58
CA SER A 70 -6.09 -15.24 20.16
C SER A 70 -7.57 -15.40 19.76
N VAL A 71 -8.29 -16.33 20.41
CA VAL A 71 -9.73 -16.56 20.19
C VAL A 71 -10.56 -15.43 20.81
N ASP A 72 -10.19 -14.94 22.00
CA ASP A 72 -10.88 -13.83 22.65
C ASP A 72 -10.74 -12.54 21.85
N LEU A 73 -9.54 -12.27 21.33
CA LEU A 73 -9.29 -11.15 20.42
C LEU A 73 -10.15 -11.23 19.15
N GLN A 74 -10.33 -12.43 18.57
CA GLN A 74 -11.20 -12.62 17.41
C GLN A 74 -12.68 -12.34 17.72
N HIS A 75 -13.16 -12.76 18.89
CA HIS A 75 -14.52 -12.45 19.33
C HIS A 75 -14.73 -10.95 19.53
N GLU A 76 -13.76 -10.24 20.11
CA GLU A 76 -13.87 -8.81 20.33
C GLU A 76 -13.87 -8.02 19.01
N ILE A 77 -13.01 -8.41 18.04
CA ILE A 77 -13.01 -7.84 16.69
C ILE A 77 -14.38 -8.03 16.03
N LYS A 78 -14.94 -9.25 16.10
CA LYS A 78 -16.25 -9.56 15.53
C LYS A 78 -17.34 -8.66 16.14
N ARG A 79 -17.34 -8.48 17.46
CA ARG A 79 -18.28 -7.61 18.18
C ARG A 79 -18.16 -6.15 17.72
N LEU A 80 -16.93 -5.63 17.61
CA LEU A 80 -16.66 -4.28 17.14
C LEU A 80 -17.18 -4.06 15.71
N TRP A 81 -16.96 -5.02 14.81
CA TRP A 81 -17.44 -4.92 13.43
C TRP A 81 -18.97 -4.93 13.34
N THR A 82 -19.64 -5.82 14.08
CA THR A 82 -21.11 -5.85 14.15
C THR A 82 -21.65 -4.52 14.68
N SER A 83 -21.06 -3.97 15.74
CA SER A 83 -21.49 -2.67 16.29
C SER A 83 -21.30 -1.50 15.32
N LYS A 84 -20.20 -1.50 14.54
CA LYS A 84 -19.95 -0.49 13.49
C LYS A 84 -20.93 -0.63 12.33
N ALA A 85 -21.25 -1.85 11.92
CA ALA A 85 -22.23 -2.10 10.85
C ALA A 85 -23.61 -1.60 11.25
N VAL A 86 -24.04 -1.85 12.49
CA VAL A 86 -25.32 -1.37 13.02
C VAL A 86 -25.37 0.17 13.07
N LYS A 87 -24.33 0.83 13.60
CA LYS A 87 -24.24 2.30 13.64
C LYS A 87 -24.21 2.98 12.26
N LYS A 88 -23.80 2.27 11.21
CA LYS A 88 -23.76 2.79 9.84
C LYS A 88 -25.13 2.66 9.14
N CYS A 89 -26.01 1.81 9.66
CA CYS A 89 -27.35 1.57 9.12
C CYS A 89 -28.46 2.38 9.83
N THR A 90 -28.13 3.11 10.89
CA THR A 90 -28.98 4.09 11.59
C THR A 90 -28.50 5.50 11.33
#